data_AF-A0A8S2G743-F1
#
_entry.id   AF-A0A8S2G743-F1
#
_cell.length_a   1.000
_cell.length_b   1.000
_cell.length_c   1.000
_cell.angle_alpha   90.00
_cell.angle_beta   90.00
_cell.angle_gamma   90.00
#
_symmetry.space_group_name_H-M   'P 1'
#
loop_
_entity.id
_entity.type
_entity.pdbx_description
1 polymer ?
#
loop_
_entity_poly.entity_id
_entity_poly.type
_entity_poly.pdbx_seq_one_letter_code
_entity_poly.pdbx_strand_id
1 'polypeptide(L)'
;MISPIAVPAGIRQYIPVPTLDADNDYVQCRFSTKSPVDQCGDVEDFYNSSTSTPFSSVPVQFLISVYSIPSCALIPTLTSADLPDSCTAVQAGQPYSLQLFAKNNCGNGTTIKDIGTLSFPIVSKSALIMNATADTWYVTLTWTPTILEIGAQVLCAVAVD
;
A
#
# COMPACT_ATOMS: atom_id res chain seq x y z
N MET A 1 -9.51 1.70 -1.37
CA MET A 1 -8.21 1.07 -1.75
C MET A 1 -7.10 2.01 -1.30
N ILE A 2 -6.13 1.56 -0.51
CA ILE A 2 -4.99 2.39 -0.10
C ILE A 2 -3.73 1.73 -0.67
N SER A 3 -3.28 2.19 -1.83
CA SER A 3 -1.94 1.85 -2.30
C SER A 3 -0.91 2.56 -1.42
N PRO A 4 0.16 1.87 -0.98
CA PRO A 4 1.27 2.51 -0.30
C PRO A 4 1.91 3.49 -1.27
N ILE A 5 2.01 4.74 -0.85
CA ILE A 5 2.64 5.80 -1.62
C ILE A 5 4.12 5.80 -1.24
N ALA A 6 4.96 5.40 -2.19
CA ALA A 6 6.41 5.46 -2.05
C ALA A 6 6.88 6.87 -2.40
N VAL A 7 7.55 7.53 -1.46
CA VAL A 7 8.03 8.90 -1.63
C VAL A 7 9.55 8.97 -1.48
N PRO A 8 10.30 9.43 -2.49
CA PRO A 8 11.72 9.69 -2.32
C PRO A 8 11.97 10.75 -1.24
N ALA A 9 12.97 10.50 -0.40
CA ALA A 9 13.36 11.41 0.68
C ALA A 9 13.74 12.79 0.12
N GLY A 10 13.22 13.84 0.78
CA GLY A 10 13.50 15.22 0.40
C GLY A 10 12.66 15.78 -0.75
N ILE A 11 11.75 14.98 -1.33
CA ILE A 11 10.84 15.43 -2.39
C ILE A 11 9.45 15.70 -1.79
N ARG A 12 8.88 16.89 -2.06
CA ARG A 12 7.47 17.15 -1.75
C ARG A 12 6.62 16.36 -2.73
N GLN A 13 5.69 15.56 -2.20
CA GLN A 13 4.64 14.93 -3.00
C GLN A 13 3.27 15.52 -2.63
N TYR A 14 2.39 15.53 -3.62
CA TYR A 14 0.98 15.90 -3.49
C TYR A 14 0.15 14.64 -3.70
N ILE A 15 -0.72 14.33 -2.74
CA ILE A 15 -1.68 13.24 -2.85
C ILE A 15 -3.02 13.87 -3.19
N PRO A 16 -3.54 13.69 -4.42
CA PRO A 16 -4.86 14.20 -4.76
C PRO A 16 -5.91 13.35 -4.04
N VAL A 17 -6.75 14.01 -3.24
CA VAL A 17 -7.98 13.40 -2.71
C VAL A 17 -9.09 13.77 -3.68
N PRO A 18 -9.84 12.78 -4.22
CA PRO A 18 -10.97 13.07 -5.09
C PRO A 18 -12.03 13.86 -4.32
N THR A 19 -12.61 14.87 -4.96
CA THR A 19 -13.63 15.74 -4.37
C THR A 19 -15.03 15.15 -4.45
N LEU A 20 -15.18 14.02 -5.15
CA LEU A 20 -16.42 13.27 -5.30
C LEU A 20 -16.12 11.79 -5.04
N ASP A 21 -17.00 11.11 -4.31
CA ASP A 21 -16.93 9.67 -4.08
C ASP A 21 -17.72 8.87 -5.15
N ALA A 22 -18.00 7.59 -4.86
CA ALA A 22 -18.58 6.65 -5.81
C ALA A 22 -20.08 6.89 -6.10
N ASP A 23 -20.77 7.56 -5.19
CA ASP A 23 -22.17 7.95 -5.22
C ASP A 23 -22.38 9.45 -5.43
N ASN A 24 -21.28 10.15 -5.77
CA ASN A 24 -21.27 11.51 -6.29
C ASN A 24 -21.48 12.60 -5.21
N ASP A 25 -21.19 12.28 -3.95
CA ASP A 25 -21.23 13.19 -2.81
C ASP A 25 -19.90 13.94 -2.64
N TYR A 26 -19.93 15.10 -1.96
CA TYR A 26 -18.75 15.96 -1.83
C TYR A 26 -17.83 15.48 -0.73
N VAL A 27 -16.58 15.19 -1.10
CA VAL A 27 -15.56 14.72 -0.17
C VAL A 27 -14.56 15.82 0.15
N GLN A 28 -14.31 16.09 1.43
CA GLN A 28 -13.34 17.09 1.87
C GLN A 28 -12.39 16.56 2.94
N CYS A 29 -11.19 17.14 2.96
CA CYS A 29 -10.20 16.87 3.99
C CYS A 29 -10.39 17.78 5.19
N ARG A 30 -10.47 17.17 6.38
CA ARG A 30 -10.30 17.88 7.64
C ARG A 30 -8.83 17.96 7.99
N PHE A 31 -8.28 19.17 7.98
CA PHE A 31 -6.86 19.38 8.29
C PHE A 31 -6.57 19.17 9.78
N SER A 32 -5.49 18.45 10.08
CA SER A 32 -5.00 18.24 11.43
C SER A 32 -4.52 19.56 12.04
N THR A 33 -5.18 20.02 13.09
CA THR A 33 -4.81 21.25 13.83
C THR A 33 -3.50 21.12 14.62
N LYS A 34 -2.90 19.92 14.66
CA LYS A 34 -1.68 19.61 15.40
C LYS A 34 -0.42 19.51 14.54
N SER A 35 -0.54 19.65 13.22
CA SER A 35 0.59 19.55 12.30
C SER A 35 0.91 20.90 11.66
N PRO A 36 2.18 21.34 11.61
CA PRO A 36 2.59 22.60 10.95
C PRO A 36 2.55 22.53 9.42
N VAL A 37 2.09 21.39 8.87
CA VAL A 37 1.92 21.12 7.45
C VAL A 37 0.46 20.72 7.27
N ASP A 38 -0.22 21.29 6.26
CA ASP A 38 -1.62 21.03 5.91
C ASP A 38 -1.85 19.55 5.57
N GLN A 39 -1.93 18.70 6.60
CA GLN A 39 -2.14 17.27 6.51
C GLN A 39 -3.61 16.96 6.74
N CYS A 40 -4.22 16.23 5.82
CA CYS A 40 -5.56 15.68 5.96
C CYS A 40 -5.55 14.62 7.07
N GLY A 41 -6.27 14.87 8.16
CA GLY A 41 -6.45 13.91 9.26
C GLY A 41 -7.62 12.97 9.00
N ASP A 42 -8.74 13.53 8.56
CA ASP A 42 -9.98 12.79 8.28
C ASP A 42 -10.51 13.17 6.90
N VAL A 43 -11.12 12.22 6.21
CA VAL A 43 -11.91 12.45 5.00
C VAL A 43 -13.37 12.41 5.42
N GLU A 44 -14.07 13.51 5.11
CA GLU A 44 -15.44 13.75 5.49
C GLU A 44 -16.31 13.86 4.23
N ASP A 45 -17.50 13.27 4.31
CA ASP A 45 -18.49 13.22 3.24
C ASP A 45 -19.66 14.18 3.55
N PHE A 46 -20.06 14.94 2.54
CA PHE A 46 -21.04 16.02 2.61
C PHE A 46 -22.09 15.92 1.50
N TYR A 47 -23.34 16.17 1.87
CA TYR A 47 -24.46 16.27 0.93
C TYR A 47 -24.20 17.25 -0.23
N ASN A 48 -23.53 18.38 0.07
CA ASN A 48 -23.10 19.37 -0.90
C ASN A 48 -22.00 20.28 -0.34
N SER A 49 -21.40 21.08 -1.22
CA SER A 49 -20.29 21.99 -0.92
C SER A 49 -20.61 23.13 0.07
N SER A 50 -21.87 23.32 0.46
CA SER A 50 -22.31 24.36 1.40
C SER A 50 -22.67 23.84 2.79
N THR A 51 -22.67 22.52 2.99
CA THR A 51 -22.92 21.92 4.31
C THR A 51 -21.64 21.90 5.14
N SER A 52 -21.77 22.19 6.44
CA SER A 52 -20.64 22.19 7.40
C SER A 52 -20.65 21.00 8.36
N THR A 53 -21.69 20.16 8.27
CA THR A 53 -21.85 18.94 9.06
C THR A 53 -21.73 17.73 8.14
N PRO A 54 -20.71 16.87 8.33
CA PRO A 54 -20.53 15.70 7.49
C PRO A 54 -21.52 14.59 7.84
N PHE A 55 -21.91 13.79 6.84
CA PHE A 55 -22.70 12.57 7.05
C PHE A 55 -21.84 11.42 7.57
N SER A 56 -20.60 11.34 7.10
CA SER A 56 -19.63 10.37 7.56
C SER A 56 -18.24 10.98 7.66
N SER A 57 -17.42 10.42 8.55
CA SER A 57 -16.03 10.81 8.76
C SER A 57 -15.20 9.55 8.91
N VAL A 58 -14.21 9.41 8.06
CA VAL A 58 -13.29 8.27 8.05
C VAL A 58 -11.88 8.79 8.26
N PRO A 59 -11.16 8.34 9.32
CA PRO A 59 -9.78 8.72 9.52
C PRO A 59 -8.93 8.30 8.32
N VAL A 60 -8.13 9.23 7.78
CA VAL A 60 -7.24 8.89 6.69
C VAL A 60 -5.90 8.45 7.24
N GLN A 61 -5.62 7.16 7.11
CA GLN A 61 -4.30 6.63 7.41
C GLN A 61 -3.59 6.26 6.12
N PHE A 62 -2.69 7.14 5.67
CA PHE A 62 -1.72 6.80 4.63
C PHE A 62 -0.47 6.24 5.30
N LEU A 63 -0.01 5.07 4.86
CA LEU A 63 1.35 4.63 5.16
C LEU A 63 2.29 5.22 4.10
N ILE A 64 3.05 6.25 4.49
CA ILE A 64 4.07 6.85 3.63
C ILE A 64 5.40 6.16 3.92
N SER A 65 5.91 5.43 2.92
CA SER A 65 7.27 4.86 2.99
C SER A 65 8.23 5.84 2.34
N VAL A 66 9.09 6.45 3.17
CA VAL A 66 10.13 7.36 2.70
C VAL A 66 11.42 6.56 2.50
N TYR A 67 11.94 6.56 1.28
CA TYR A 67 13.17 5.86 0.92
C TYR A 67 14.18 6.85 0.35
N SER A 68 15.48 6.55 0.49
CA SER A 68 16.52 7.37 -0.14
C SER A 68 16.30 7.44 -1.65
N ILE A 69 16.61 8.57 -2.28
CA ILE A 69 16.51 8.71 -3.74
C ILE A 69 17.32 7.57 -4.36
N PRO A 70 16.67 6.67 -5.13
CA PRO A 70 17.34 5.50 -5.65
C PRO A 70 18.41 5.97 -6.65
N SER A 71 19.56 5.33 -6.64
CA SER A 71 20.65 5.62 -7.59
C SER A 71 20.27 5.26 -9.03
N CYS A 72 19.16 4.56 -9.20
CA CYS A 72 18.61 4.14 -10.46
C CYS A 72 17.21 4.71 -10.68
N ALA A 73 16.94 5.14 -11.92
CA ALA A 73 15.64 5.67 -12.32
C ALA A 73 14.60 4.57 -12.67
N LEU A 74 15.03 3.31 -12.81
CA LEU A 74 14.14 2.20 -13.14
C LEU A 74 13.55 1.59 -11.86
N ILE A 75 12.23 1.68 -11.73
CA ILE A 75 11.51 1.12 -10.60
C ILE A 75 11.61 -0.42 -10.66
N PRO A 76 11.89 -1.11 -9.53
CA PRO A 76 11.88 -2.56 -9.48
C PRO A 76 10.53 -3.17 -9.90
N THR A 77 10.56 -4.31 -10.59
CA THR A 77 9.32 -5.02 -10.98
C THR A 77 8.91 -5.98 -9.88
N LEU A 78 7.66 -5.90 -9.43
CA LEU A 78 7.04 -6.88 -8.54
C LEU A 78 6.22 -7.89 -9.33
N THR A 79 6.38 -9.17 -9.02
CA THR A 79 5.57 -10.26 -9.56
C THR A 79 5.19 -11.24 -8.45
N SER A 80 4.06 -11.92 -8.59
CA SER A 80 3.81 -13.18 -7.90
C SER A 80 2.96 -14.11 -8.75
N ALA A 81 3.02 -15.40 -8.46
CA ALA A 81 2.17 -16.39 -9.12
C ALA A 81 0.66 -16.13 -8.84
N ASP A 82 0.35 -15.53 -7.70
CA ASP A 82 -1.03 -15.25 -7.24
C ASP A 82 -1.45 -13.78 -7.41
N LEU A 83 -0.64 -12.94 -8.07
CA LEU A 83 -0.94 -11.52 -8.39
C LEU A 83 -1.39 -11.21 -9.83
N PRO A 84 -1.79 -12.15 -10.73
CA PRO A 84 -2.24 -11.73 -12.05
C PRO A 84 -3.68 -11.21 -11.95
N ASP A 85 -3.88 -9.90 -11.75
CA ASP A 85 -5.15 -9.15 -11.91
C ASP A 85 -6.45 -9.82 -11.39
N SER A 86 -6.35 -10.79 -10.48
CA SER A 86 -7.44 -11.69 -10.09
C SER A 86 -7.39 -12.00 -8.61
N CYS A 87 -8.58 -12.06 -8.02
CA CYS A 87 -8.75 -12.38 -6.62
C CYS A 87 -8.48 -13.87 -6.40
N THR A 88 -7.50 -14.19 -5.56
CA THR A 88 -7.29 -15.57 -5.11
C THR A 88 -8.26 -15.90 -3.97
N ALA A 89 -9.09 -16.92 -4.17
CA ALA A 89 -9.97 -17.43 -3.13
C ALA A 89 -9.18 -18.18 -2.06
N VAL A 90 -9.41 -17.81 -0.80
CA VAL A 90 -8.80 -18.44 0.37
C VAL A 90 -9.89 -18.94 1.32
N GLN A 91 -9.57 -19.99 2.09
CA GLN A 91 -10.53 -20.60 3.01
C GLN A 91 -10.28 -20.16 4.46
N ALA A 92 -11.33 -19.71 5.14
CA ALA A 92 -11.26 -19.43 6.57
C ALA A 92 -10.81 -20.69 7.36
N GLY A 93 -9.88 -20.49 8.29
CA GLY A 93 -9.27 -21.52 9.11
C GLY A 93 -8.12 -22.28 8.43
N GLN A 94 -7.80 -22.01 7.17
CA GLN A 94 -6.69 -22.66 6.46
C GLN A 94 -5.50 -21.70 6.30
N PRO A 95 -4.27 -22.12 6.60
CA PRO A 95 -3.10 -21.30 6.35
C PRO A 95 -2.91 -21.08 4.85
N TYR A 96 -2.68 -19.84 4.46
CA TYR A 96 -2.38 -19.41 3.11
C TYR A 96 -1.03 -18.70 3.08
N SER A 97 -0.25 -18.97 2.02
CA SER A 97 1.08 -18.41 1.82
C SER A 97 1.18 -17.80 0.42
N LEU A 98 1.69 -16.58 0.36
CA LEU A 98 1.91 -15.82 -0.87
C LEU A 98 3.38 -15.43 -0.96
N GLN A 99 4.02 -15.66 -2.11
CA GLN A 99 5.39 -15.23 -2.36
C GLN A 99 5.43 -14.03 -3.30
N LEU A 100 5.97 -12.91 -2.83
CA LEU A 100 6.20 -11.73 -3.65
C LEU A 100 7.63 -11.71 -4.13
N PHE A 101 7.83 -11.65 -5.45
CA PHE A 101 9.14 -11.57 -6.10
C PHE A 101 9.39 -10.15 -6.58
N ALA A 102 10.58 -9.63 -6.32
CA ALA A 102 11.08 -8.36 -6.81
C ALA A 102 12.29 -8.60 -7.71
N LYS A 103 12.27 -7.97 -8.88
CA LYS A 103 13.40 -7.93 -9.80
C LYS A 103 13.98 -6.53 -9.85
N ASN A 104 15.30 -6.45 -9.67
CA ASN A 104 16.04 -5.23 -9.92
C ASN A 104 16.16 -4.99 -11.43
N ASN A 105 15.77 -3.80 -11.89
CA ASN A 105 15.81 -3.41 -13.30
C ASN A 105 17.06 -2.58 -13.67
N CYS A 106 17.90 -2.28 -12.69
CA CYS A 106 19.00 -1.32 -12.81
C CYS A 106 20.36 -1.94 -13.17
N GLY A 107 20.43 -3.27 -13.23
CA GLY A 107 21.65 -4.00 -13.52
C GLY A 107 22.58 -4.15 -12.30
N ASN A 108 23.86 -4.47 -12.57
CA ASN A 108 24.83 -4.79 -11.53
C ASN A 108 25.18 -3.58 -10.66
N GLY A 109 25.10 -3.74 -9.34
CA GLY A 109 25.55 -2.75 -8.35
C GLY A 109 24.45 -2.17 -7.46
N THR A 110 23.17 -2.39 -7.80
CA THR A 110 22.05 -2.14 -6.90
C THR A 110 21.39 -3.45 -6.48
N THR A 111 20.82 -3.49 -5.29
CA THR A 111 20.23 -4.70 -4.70
C THR A 111 18.93 -4.32 -4.02
N ILE A 112 17.90 -5.15 -4.16
CA ILE A 112 16.65 -4.92 -3.43
C ILE A 112 16.95 -4.96 -1.93
N LYS A 113 16.60 -3.88 -1.23
CA LYS A 113 16.78 -3.72 0.22
C LYS A 113 15.56 -4.19 0.99
N ASP A 114 14.37 -3.96 0.44
CA ASP A 114 13.12 -4.40 1.07
C ASP A 114 11.99 -4.57 0.04
N ILE A 115 11.00 -5.38 0.42
CA ILE A 115 9.68 -5.42 -0.21
C ILE A 115 8.68 -4.95 0.85
N GLY A 116 8.30 -3.67 0.78
CA GLY A 116 7.31 -3.08 1.66
C GLY A 116 5.92 -3.61 1.33
N THR A 117 5.14 -3.98 2.35
CA THR A 117 3.77 -4.50 2.17
C THR A 117 2.82 -3.76 3.09
N LEU A 118 1.69 -3.31 2.53
CA LEU A 118 0.52 -2.91 3.30
C LEU A 118 -0.46 -4.07 3.27
N SER A 119 -0.42 -4.86 4.34
CA SER A 119 -1.24 -6.04 4.56
C SER A 119 -2.21 -5.81 5.71
N PHE A 120 -3.28 -6.61 5.77
CA PHE A 120 -4.19 -6.62 6.91
C PHE A 120 -3.48 -7.18 8.17
N PRO A 121 -3.98 -6.88 9.40
CA PRO A 121 -3.22 -6.99 10.65
C PRO A 121 -2.66 -8.37 11.02
N ILE A 122 -3.17 -9.45 10.42
CA ILE A 122 -2.87 -10.84 10.80
C ILE A 122 -1.82 -11.47 9.86
N VAL A 123 -1.39 -10.77 8.80
CA VAL A 123 -0.36 -11.27 7.89
C VAL A 123 1.02 -11.16 8.54
N SER A 124 1.76 -12.26 8.55
CA SER A 124 3.18 -12.26 8.88
C SER A 124 4.04 -12.25 7.62
N LYS A 125 5.09 -11.41 7.63
CA LYS A 125 6.05 -11.25 6.54
C LYS A 125 7.40 -11.87 6.91
N SER A 126 7.97 -12.67 6.03
CA SER A 126 9.33 -13.21 6.19
C SER A 126 10.41 -12.15 5.98
N ALA A 127 11.65 -12.48 6.36
CA ALA A 127 12.82 -11.73 5.90
C ALA A 127 12.92 -11.76 4.36
N LEU A 128 13.60 -10.76 3.79
CA LEU A 128 13.93 -10.71 2.37
C LEU A 128 14.99 -11.77 2.05
N ILE A 129 14.73 -12.59 1.04
CA ILE A 129 15.62 -13.68 0.62
C ILE A 129 15.99 -13.48 -0.84
N MET A 130 17.27 -13.64 -1.19
CA MET A 130 17.73 -13.63 -2.57
C MET A 130 17.59 -15.02 -3.20
N ASN A 131 16.90 -15.08 -4.34
CA ASN A 131 16.87 -16.23 -5.23
C ASN A 131 17.99 -16.10 -6.27
N ALA A 132 19.16 -16.64 -5.94
CA ALA A 132 20.38 -16.53 -6.75
C ALA A 132 20.23 -17.09 -8.19
N THR A 133 19.32 -18.04 -8.41
CA THR A 133 19.13 -18.68 -9.70
C THR A 133 18.35 -17.81 -10.69
N ALA A 134 17.46 -16.95 -10.18
CA ALA A 134 16.58 -16.09 -10.99
C ALA A 134 16.99 -14.61 -10.94
N ASP A 135 18.02 -14.25 -10.16
CA ASP A 135 18.40 -12.87 -9.85
C ASP A 135 17.21 -12.03 -9.36
N THR A 136 16.42 -12.63 -8.46
CA THR A 136 15.25 -12.00 -7.85
C THR A 136 15.34 -12.07 -6.33
N TRP A 137 14.65 -11.17 -5.65
CA TRP A 137 14.48 -11.19 -4.21
C TRP A 137 13.03 -11.51 -3.90
N TYR A 138 12.76 -12.19 -2.80
CA TYR A 138 11.40 -12.50 -2.42
C TYR A 138 11.14 -12.42 -0.92
N VAL A 139 9.89 -12.16 -0.59
CA VAL A 139 9.33 -12.30 0.75
C VAL A 139 8.14 -13.24 0.70
N THR A 140 7.95 -14.01 1.77
CA THR A 140 6.77 -14.85 1.94
C THR A 140 5.84 -14.20 2.95
N LEU A 141 4.60 -13.96 2.53
CA LEU A 141 3.51 -13.53 3.38
C LEU A 141 2.71 -14.77 3.78
N THR A 142 2.46 -14.94 5.08
CA THR A 142 1.67 -16.05 5.60
C THR A 142 0.53 -15.54 6.47
N TRP A 143 -0.65 -16.11 6.31
CA TRP A 143 -1.83 -15.73 7.07
C TRP A 143 -2.80 -16.91 7.19
N THR A 144 -3.59 -16.95 8.27
CA THR A 144 -4.72 -17.88 8.42
C THR A 144 -5.99 -17.07 8.61
N PRO A 145 -6.91 -17.02 7.61
CA PRO A 145 -8.10 -16.17 7.71
C PRO A 145 -9.05 -16.69 8.75
N THR A 146 -9.69 -15.77 9.47
CA THR A 146 -10.75 -16.06 10.43
C THR A 146 -12.12 -15.83 9.80
N ILE A 147 -13.17 -16.31 10.45
CA ILE A 147 -14.56 -16.04 10.03
C ILE A 147 -14.91 -14.54 10.04
N LEU A 148 -14.17 -13.72 10.79
CA LEU A 148 -14.36 -12.27 10.84
C LEU A 148 -13.76 -11.54 9.64
N GLU A 149 -12.95 -12.24 8.83
CA GLU A 149 -12.25 -11.68 7.67
C GLU A 149 -12.90 -12.14 6.35
N ILE A 150 -14.11 -12.73 6.40
CA ILE A 150 -14.88 -13.08 5.20
C ILE A 150 -15.19 -11.79 4.41
N GLY A 151 -14.67 -11.75 3.19
CA GLY A 151 -14.80 -10.59 2.30
C GLY A 151 -13.53 -10.39 1.47
N ALA A 152 -13.53 -9.33 0.66
CA ALA A 152 -12.36 -8.95 -0.10
C ALA A 152 -11.29 -8.34 0.82
N GLN A 153 -10.09 -8.92 0.80
CA GLN A 153 -8.92 -8.39 1.50
C GLN A 153 -7.98 -7.76 0.49
N VAL A 154 -7.55 -6.53 0.75
CA VAL A 154 -6.63 -5.80 -0.14
C VAL A 154 -5.21 -5.94 0.39
N LEU A 155 -4.31 -6.38 -0.47
CA LEU A 155 -2.87 -6.39 -0.23
C LEU A 155 -2.22 -5.44 -1.23
N CYS A 156 -1.30 -4.63 -0.76
CA CYS A 156 -0.46 -3.82 -1.62
C CYS A 156 1.02 -4.02 -1.30
N ALA A 157 1.87 -3.98 -2.31
CA ALA A 157 3.30 -4.19 -2.16
C ALA A 157 4.11 -3.24 -3.04
N VAL A 158 5.30 -2.86 -2.56
CA VAL A 158 6.29 -2.06 -3.28
C VAL A 158 7.69 -2.62 -3.01
N ALA A 159 8.51 -2.73 -4.04
CA ALA A 159 9.91 -3.12 -3.91
C ALA A 159 10.81 -1.88 -3.87
N VAL A 160 11.83 -1.91 -3.01
CA VAL A 160 12.76 -0.80 -2.75
C VAL A 160 14.19 -1.30 -2.90
N ASP A 161 15.02 -0.58 -3.66
CA ASP A 161 16.44 -0.86 -3.93
C ASP A 161 17.44 0.01 -3.15
#